data_AF-A0A7Y2U8T7-F1
#
_entry.id   AF-A0A7Y2U8T7-F1
#
_cell.length_a   1.000
_cell.length_b   1.000
_cell.length_c   1.000
_cell.angle_alpha   90.00
_cell.angle_beta   90.00
_cell.angle_gamma   90.00
#
_symmetry.space_group_name_H-M   'P 1'
#
loop_
_entity.id
_entity.type
_entity.pdbx_description
1 polymer ?
#
loop_
_entity_poly.entity_id
_entity_poly.type
_entity_poly.pdbx_seq_one_letter_code
_entity_poly.pdbx_strand_id
1 'polypeptide(L)'
;MNTKNISHWMSWERGVDLAAQIEGSDGSMIMVHVAAMVHTPVGSAPSGMVMVQESASAAPTIMGFVSSNPAVGAYFGPNIFAGTPFENAPVLDARIEVSSSEESCSAIVTVADTEIHVEMEQLGETQRANRAEGEHSPFAQQALEQEAS
;
A
#
# COMPACT_ATOMS: atom_id res chain seq x y z
N MET A 1 19.07 -31.15 1.72
CA MET A 1 17.93 -30.21 1.63
C MET A 1 18.41 -28.98 0.90
N ASN A 2 17.79 -28.60 -0.22
CA ASN A 2 18.07 -27.33 -0.86
C ASN A 2 17.38 -26.24 -0.04
N THR A 3 18.14 -25.48 0.74
CA THR A 3 17.64 -24.28 1.41
C THR A 3 17.34 -23.25 0.33
N LYS A 4 16.08 -22.82 0.23
CA LYS A 4 15.72 -21.65 -0.59
C LYS A 4 16.04 -20.41 0.23
N ASN A 5 16.92 -19.55 -0.26
CA ASN A 5 17.19 -18.25 0.35
C ASN A 5 16.19 -17.23 -0.20
N ILE A 6 15.51 -16.51 0.69
CA ILE A 6 14.62 -15.39 0.32
C ILE A 6 15.46 -14.11 0.38
N SER A 7 15.74 -13.51 -0.78
CA SER A 7 16.51 -12.26 -0.88
C SER A 7 15.65 -11.03 -1.14
N HIS A 8 14.47 -11.21 -1.72
CA HIS A 8 13.51 -10.15 -1.97
C HIS A 8 12.24 -10.39 -1.16
N TRP A 9 12.05 -9.58 -0.12
CA TRP A 9 10.89 -9.63 0.74
C TRP A 9 10.54 -8.25 1.26
N MET A 10 9.31 -8.12 1.73
CA MET A 10 8.86 -7.02 2.59
C MET A 10 7.88 -7.56 3.62
N SER A 11 7.78 -6.91 4.78
CA SER A 11 6.81 -7.21 5.82
C SER A 11 6.14 -5.93 6.29
N TRP A 12 4.83 -5.99 6.53
CA TRP A 12 4.00 -4.83 6.81
C TRP A 12 3.46 -4.92 8.23
N GLU A 13 3.42 -3.80 8.92
CA GLU A 13 2.82 -3.68 10.25
C GLU A 13 1.76 -2.59 10.24
N ARG A 14 0.55 -2.93 10.70
CA ARG A 14 -0.57 -2.00 10.85
C ARG A 14 -0.85 -1.27 9.53
N GLY A 15 -1.34 -2.03 8.55
CA GLY A 15 -1.70 -1.53 7.23
C GLY A 15 -3.14 -1.01 7.16
N VAL A 16 -3.38 -0.07 6.25
CA VAL A 16 -4.69 0.37 5.77
C VAL A 16 -4.69 0.21 4.26
N ASP A 17 -5.72 -0.48 3.75
CA ASP A 17 -5.89 -0.77 2.32
C ASP A 17 -7.29 -0.35 1.88
N LEU A 18 -7.34 0.61 0.96
CA LEU A 18 -8.57 1.17 0.41
C LEU A 18 -8.45 1.23 -1.11
N ALA A 19 -9.46 0.71 -1.80
CA ALA A 19 -9.73 1.00 -3.20
C ALA A 19 -11.17 1.53 -3.30
N ALA A 20 -11.34 2.76 -3.76
CA ALA A 20 -12.61 3.47 -3.76
C ALA A 20 -12.82 4.31 -5.02
N GLN A 21 -14.06 4.75 -5.22
CA GLN A 21 -14.44 5.75 -6.23
C GLN A 21 -14.94 7.01 -5.54
N ILE A 22 -14.72 8.16 -6.17
CA ILE A 22 -15.32 9.43 -5.76
C ILE A 22 -16.80 9.40 -6.12
N GLU A 23 -17.66 9.74 -5.16
CA GLU A 23 -19.10 9.82 -5.37
C GLU A 23 -19.43 10.73 -6.56
N GLY A 24 -20.26 10.23 -7.48
CA GLY A 24 -20.68 10.98 -8.67
C GLY A 24 -19.60 11.15 -9.75
N SER A 25 -18.41 10.55 -9.61
CA SER A 25 -17.37 10.53 -10.64
C SER A 25 -17.12 9.12 -11.16
N ASP A 26 -17.88 8.75 -12.20
CA ASP A 26 -17.75 7.45 -12.85
C ASP A 26 -16.33 7.25 -13.39
N GLY A 27 -15.69 6.18 -12.93
CA GLY A 27 -14.34 5.80 -13.34
C GLY A 27 -13.22 6.60 -12.66
N SER A 28 -13.52 7.37 -11.62
CA SER A 28 -12.51 7.78 -10.64
C SER A 28 -11.95 6.56 -9.90
N MET A 29 -10.72 6.69 -9.40
CA MET A 29 -10.08 5.65 -8.61
C MET A 29 -9.17 6.28 -7.55
N ILE A 30 -9.46 5.97 -6.29
CA ILE A 30 -8.63 6.29 -5.15
C ILE A 30 -8.10 4.97 -4.60
N MET A 31 -6.78 4.86 -4.50
CA MET A 31 -6.12 3.73 -3.88
C MET A 31 -5.19 4.24 -2.78
N VAL A 32 -5.35 3.72 -1.57
CA VAL A 32 -4.47 3.99 -0.43
C VAL A 32 -4.09 2.65 0.16
N HIS A 33 -2.85 2.25 -0.06
CA HIS A 33 -2.30 0.99 0.42
C HIS A 33 -1.03 1.28 1.21
N VAL A 34 -1.15 1.58 2.50
CA VAL A 34 -0.04 2.08 3.33
C VAL A 34 0.05 1.36 4.66
N ALA A 35 1.23 1.35 5.27
CA ALA A 35 1.44 0.80 6.60
C ALA A 35 2.22 1.74 7.51
N ALA A 36 1.98 1.61 8.82
CA ALA A 36 2.74 2.32 9.85
C ALA A 36 4.24 1.99 9.77
N MET A 37 4.57 0.76 9.35
CA MET A 37 5.94 0.34 9.10
C MET A 37 5.96 -0.72 7.99
N VAL A 38 6.90 -0.56 7.06
CA VAL A 38 7.29 -1.60 6.11
C VAL A 38 8.76 -1.93 6.34
N HIS A 39 9.05 -3.20 6.56
CA HIS A 39 10.40 -3.74 6.71
C HIS A 39 10.88 -4.35 5.40
N THR A 40 12.11 -4.04 5.01
CA THR A 40 12.79 -4.58 3.83
C THR A 40 14.27 -4.86 4.17
N PRO A 41 15.02 -5.56 3.30
CA PRO A 41 16.47 -5.69 3.45
C PRO A 41 17.25 -4.37 3.50
N VAL A 42 16.71 -3.27 2.96
CA VAL A 42 17.42 -1.98 2.89
C VAL A 42 17.02 -1.01 4.01
N GLY A 43 16.08 -1.39 4.87
CA GLY A 43 15.69 -0.58 6.01
C GLY A 43 14.24 -0.79 6.41
N SER A 44 13.72 0.14 7.21
CA SER A 44 12.33 0.14 7.63
C SER A 44 11.82 1.56 7.70
N ALA A 45 10.62 1.79 7.16
CA ALA A 45 9.97 3.08 7.19
C ALA A 45 8.45 2.93 6.97
N PRO A 46 7.62 3.84 7.52
CA PRO A 46 6.26 4.04 7.03
C PRO A 46 6.29 4.19 5.50
N SER A 47 5.56 3.31 4.81
CA SER A 47 5.62 3.21 3.35
C SER A 47 4.35 2.58 2.77
N GLY A 48 4.19 2.67 1.44
CA GLY A 48 3.09 2.03 0.72
C GLY A 48 2.98 2.45 -0.73
N MET A 49 1.77 2.44 -1.27
CA MET A 49 1.40 2.96 -2.58
C MET A 49 0.12 3.79 -2.47
N VAL A 50 0.09 4.89 -3.22
CA VAL A 50 -1.13 5.70 -3.38
C VAL A 50 -1.40 5.97 -4.84
N MET A 51 -2.69 6.07 -5.17
CA MET A 51 -3.16 6.58 -6.45
C MET A 51 -4.40 7.43 -6.24
N VAL A 52 -4.41 8.61 -6.86
CA VAL A 52 -5.55 9.51 -6.90
C VAL A 52 -5.82 9.83 -8.36
N GLN A 53 -6.90 9.30 -8.89
CA GLN A 53 -7.38 9.56 -10.24
C GLN A 53 -8.83 10.05 -10.16
N GLU A 54 -9.04 11.34 -10.38
CA GLU A 54 -10.37 11.95 -10.20
C GLU A 54 -11.31 11.67 -11.37
N SER A 55 -10.79 11.25 -12.53
CA SER A 55 -11.56 10.91 -13.73
C SER A 55 -10.87 9.83 -14.56
N ALA A 56 -11.64 8.90 -15.12
CA ALA A 56 -11.14 7.87 -16.03
C ALA A 56 -10.43 8.43 -17.28
N SER A 57 -10.74 9.67 -17.67
CA SER A 57 -10.16 10.32 -18.85
C SER A 57 -8.87 11.10 -18.56
N ALA A 58 -8.51 11.27 -17.28
CA ALA A 58 -7.31 11.97 -16.85
C ALA A 58 -6.27 10.99 -16.31
N ALA A 59 -4.99 11.34 -16.42
CA ALA A 59 -3.95 10.65 -15.69
C ALA A 59 -4.14 10.85 -14.17
N PRO A 60 -3.68 9.93 -13.32
CA PRO A 60 -3.67 10.15 -11.88
C PRO A 60 -2.92 11.43 -11.50
N THR A 61 -3.51 12.24 -10.62
CA THR A 61 -2.85 13.42 -10.04
C THR A 61 -1.73 13.02 -9.08
N ILE A 62 -1.90 11.87 -8.43
CA ILE A 62 -0.89 11.22 -7.59
C ILE A 62 -0.85 9.74 -8.00
N MET A 63 0.33 9.21 -8.26
CA MET A 63 0.54 7.77 -8.45
C MET A 63 1.98 7.44 -8.11
N GLY A 64 2.19 6.47 -7.22
CA GLY A 64 3.54 5.97 -6.93
C GLY A 64 3.64 5.25 -5.61
N PHE A 65 4.81 4.68 -5.38
CA PHE A 65 5.21 4.25 -4.05
C PHE A 65 5.43 5.48 -3.17
N VAL A 66 5.02 5.40 -1.92
CA VAL A 66 5.20 6.46 -0.91
C VAL A 66 6.07 5.93 0.22
N SER A 67 6.98 6.75 0.73
CA SER A 67 7.76 6.41 1.91
C SER A 67 8.34 7.65 2.57
N SER A 68 8.50 7.58 3.89
CA SER A 68 9.32 8.56 4.64
C SER A 68 10.83 8.31 4.48
N ASN A 69 11.22 7.20 3.84
CA ASN A 69 12.61 6.90 3.48
C ASN A 69 12.70 6.51 2.00
N PRO A 70 13.31 7.35 1.13
CA PRO A 70 13.35 7.09 -0.31
C PRO A 70 14.07 5.79 -0.68
N ALA A 71 15.02 5.32 0.13
CA ALA A 71 15.70 4.04 -0.12
C ALA A 71 14.76 2.84 0.07
N VAL A 72 13.85 2.91 1.05
CA VAL A 72 12.84 1.87 1.28
C VAL A 72 11.80 1.88 0.16
N GLY A 73 11.30 3.06 -0.23
CA GLY A 73 10.37 3.17 -1.36
C GLY A 73 10.97 2.68 -2.69
N ALA A 74 12.22 3.04 -2.99
CA ALA A 74 12.92 2.64 -4.21
C ALA A 74 13.21 1.13 -4.29
N TYR A 75 13.10 0.42 -3.17
CA TYR A 75 13.25 -1.03 -3.14
C TYR A 75 12.03 -1.74 -3.74
N PHE A 76 10.81 -1.21 -3.61
CA PHE A 76 9.58 -1.93 -3.97
C PHE A 76 9.49 -2.29 -5.45
N GLY A 77 9.62 -1.31 -6.34
CA GLY A 77 9.50 -1.50 -7.79
C GLY A 77 10.36 -2.66 -8.32
N PRO A 78 11.70 -2.56 -8.26
CA PRO A 78 12.59 -3.56 -8.85
C PRO A 78 12.76 -4.85 -8.05
N ASN A 79 12.42 -4.90 -6.75
CA ASN A 79 12.64 -6.10 -5.94
C ASN A 79 11.36 -6.86 -5.60
N ILE A 80 10.24 -6.17 -5.48
CA ILE A 80 8.95 -6.78 -5.10
C ILE A 80 7.99 -6.81 -6.29
N PHE A 81 7.97 -5.75 -7.09
CA PHE A 81 7.04 -5.55 -8.20
C PHE A 81 7.69 -5.74 -9.58
N ALA A 82 8.84 -6.41 -9.65
CA ALA A 82 9.54 -6.67 -10.90
C ALA A 82 8.66 -7.45 -11.89
N GLY A 83 8.66 -7.01 -13.15
CA GLY A 83 7.83 -7.56 -14.22
C GLY A 83 6.37 -7.10 -14.20
N THR A 84 5.97 -6.26 -13.24
CA THR A 84 4.61 -5.69 -13.20
C THR A 84 4.56 -4.28 -13.77
N PRO A 85 3.36 -3.75 -14.09
CA PRO A 85 3.20 -2.34 -14.46
C PRO A 85 3.73 -1.34 -13.41
N PHE A 86 3.88 -1.76 -12.14
CA PHE A 86 4.37 -0.92 -11.04
C PHE A 86 5.89 -0.94 -10.87
N GLU A 87 6.64 -1.75 -11.62
CA GLU A 87 8.11 -1.86 -11.47
C GLU A 87 8.81 -0.50 -11.53
N ASN A 88 8.30 0.38 -12.41
CA ASN A 88 8.85 1.71 -12.67
C ASN A 88 7.98 2.84 -12.09
N ALA A 89 7.07 2.53 -11.16
CA ALA A 89 6.30 3.55 -10.48
C ALA A 89 7.26 4.49 -9.71
N PRO A 90 7.00 5.80 -9.69
CA PRO A 90 7.86 6.75 -9.00
C PRO A 90 7.79 6.52 -7.48
N VAL A 91 8.84 6.94 -6.78
CA VAL A 91 8.87 7.00 -5.32
C VAL A 91 8.64 8.44 -4.91
N LEU A 92 7.61 8.66 -4.11
CA LEU A 92 7.22 9.96 -3.59
C LEU A 92 7.61 10.05 -2.12
N ASP A 93 8.23 11.17 -1.74
CA ASP A 93 8.45 11.50 -0.33
C ASP A 93 7.11 11.77 0.33
N ALA A 94 6.83 11.07 1.43
CA ALA A 94 5.54 11.16 2.10
C ALA A 94 5.66 10.96 3.61
N ARG A 95 4.81 11.68 4.34
CA ARG A 95 4.51 11.41 5.74
C ARG A 95 3.30 10.49 5.81
N ILE A 96 3.41 9.42 6.58
CA ILE A 96 2.36 8.42 6.73
C ILE A 96 2.13 8.20 8.22
N GLU A 97 0.89 8.42 8.65
CA GLU A 97 0.43 8.12 10.00
C GLU A 97 -0.70 7.11 9.92
N VAL A 98 -0.60 6.04 10.71
CA VAL A 98 -1.63 5.03 10.79
C VAL A 98 -2.03 4.81 12.24
N SER A 99 -3.33 4.84 12.50
CA SER A 99 -3.94 4.51 13.78
C SER A 99 -4.95 3.37 13.62
N SER A 100 -5.10 2.60 14.68
CA SER A 100 -6.02 1.47 14.72
C SER A 100 -6.51 1.27 16.16
N SER A 101 -7.78 0.95 16.30
CA SER A 101 -8.44 0.50 17.52
C SER A 101 -9.04 -0.88 17.29
N GLU A 102 -9.85 -1.37 18.22
CA GLU A 102 -10.61 -2.62 18.02
C GLU A 102 -11.72 -2.47 16.98
N GLU A 103 -12.26 -1.25 16.80
CA GLU A 103 -13.46 -0.99 15.99
C GLU A 103 -13.18 -0.18 14.73
N SER A 104 -11.99 0.43 14.62
CA SER A 104 -11.65 1.34 13.53
C SER A 104 -10.18 1.34 13.15
N CYS A 105 -9.88 1.74 11.92
CA CYS A 105 -8.53 2.07 11.47
C CYS A 105 -8.54 3.34 10.62
N SER A 106 -7.40 4.01 10.57
CA SER A 106 -7.24 5.23 9.79
C SER A 106 -5.82 5.43 9.30
N ALA A 107 -5.69 6.12 8.18
CA ALA A 107 -4.42 6.54 7.63
C ALA A 107 -4.49 8.01 7.19
N ILE A 108 -3.43 8.76 7.51
CA ILE A 108 -3.18 10.09 6.95
C ILE A 108 -1.91 9.99 6.11
N VAL A 109 -2.01 10.32 4.83
CA VAL A 109 -0.88 10.35 3.90
C VAL A 109 -0.70 11.76 3.38
N THR A 110 0.40 12.40 3.75
CA THR A 110 0.79 13.70 3.21
C THR A 110 1.86 13.50 2.14
N VAL A 111 1.58 13.89 0.91
CA VAL A 111 2.50 13.80 -0.23
C VAL A 111 2.45 15.11 -1.02
N ALA A 112 3.60 15.77 -1.20
CA ALA A 112 3.67 17.15 -1.67
C ALA A 112 2.72 18.07 -0.87
N ASP A 113 1.80 18.77 -1.54
CA ASP A 113 0.81 19.67 -0.93
C ASP A 113 -0.56 19.00 -0.74
N THR A 114 -0.65 17.68 -0.91
CA THR A 114 -1.90 16.92 -0.79
C THR A 114 -1.89 16.06 0.47
N GLU A 115 -3.00 16.06 1.19
CA GLU A 115 -3.24 15.20 2.34
C GLU A 115 -4.45 14.31 2.09
N ILE A 116 -4.25 13.00 2.20
CA ILE A 116 -5.29 11.98 2.01
C ILE A 116 -5.63 11.42 3.38
N HIS A 117 -6.90 11.52 3.76
CA HIS A 117 -7.43 10.97 5.01
C HIS A 117 -8.32 9.78 4.70
N VAL A 118 -8.00 8.64 5.31
CA VAL A 118 -8.81 7.43 5.27
C VAL A 118 -9.22 7.12 6.69
N GLU A 119 -10.52 6.91 6.89
CA GLU A 119 -11.10 6.41 8.12
C GLU A 119 -12.06 5.28 7.76
N MET A 120 -11.90 4.14 8.43
CA MET A 120 -12.69 2.94 8.25
C MET A 120 -13.14 2.46 9.63
N GLU A 121 -14.43 2.19 9.75
CA GLU A 121 -15.06 1.74 10.99
C GLU A 121 -15.67 0.36 10.80
N GLN A 122 -16.27 -0.19 11.87
CA GLN A 122 -16.96 -1.48 11.85
C GLN A 122 -16.04 -2.61 11.40
N LEU A 123 -14.82 -2.64 11.94
CA LEU A 123 -13.87 -3.70 11.63
C LEU A 123 -14.43 -5.07 12.03
N GLY A 124 -14.44 -6.00 11.07
CA GLY A 124 -14.84 -7.38 11.28
C GLY A 124 -13.82 -8.21 12.06
N GLU A 125 -14.05 -9.51 12.12
CA GLU A 125 -13.12 -10.44 12.76
C GLU A 125 -11.77 -10.51 12.03
N THR A 126 -10.69 -10.64 12.79
CA THR A 126 -9.35 -10.84 12.20
C THR A 126 -9.28 -12.20 11.53
N GLN A 127 -8.92 -12.21 10.25
CA GLN A 127 -8.76 -13.42 9.46
C GLN A 127 -7.33 -13.59 8.97
N ARG A 128 -6.91 -14.85 8.82
CA ARG A 128 -5.63 -15.18 8.19
C ARG A 128 -5.86 -15.42 6.71
N ALA A 129 -5.17 -14.64 5.88
CA ALA A 129 -5.08 -14.89 4.45
C ALA A 129 -3.73 -15.52 4.09
N ASN A 130 -3.76 -16.45 3.12
CA ASN A 130 -2.56 -17.04 2.52
C ASN A 130 -2.77 -17.06 1.00
N ARG A 131 -2.16 -16.09 0.32
CA ARG A 131 -2.31 -15.84 -1.11
C ARG A 131 -1.06 -16.33 -1.83
N ALA A 132 -1.25 -17.18 -2.84
CA ALA A 132 -0.17 -17.55 -3.76
C ALA A 132 0.12 -16.39 -4.72
N GLU A 133 1.28 -16.45 -5.38
CA GLU A 133 1.56 -15.63 -6.56
C GLU A 133 0.46 -15.84 -7.62
N GLY A 134 0.07 -14.76 -8.30
CA GLY A 134 -1.02 -14.81 -9.28
C GLY A 134 -1.00 -13.62 -10.23
N GLU A 135 -2.01 -13.54 -11.09
CA GLU A 135 -2.13 -12.51 -12.12
C GLU A 135 -2.12 -11.08 -11.55
N HIS A 136 -2.62 -10.91 -10.32
CA HIS A 136 -2.75 -9.60 -9.67
C HIS A 136 -1.70 -9.34 -8.57
N SER A 137 -0.86 -10.34 -8.23
CA SER A 137 0.19 -10.20 -7.23
C SER A 137 1.44 -10.99 -7.64
N PRO A 138 2.58 -10.33 -7.91
CA PRO A 138 3.81 -10.99 -8.33
C PRO A 138 4.52 -11.74 -7.17
N PHE A 139 3.97 -11.66 -5.95
CA PHE A 139 4.52 -12.31 -4.76
C PHE A 139 3.44 -13.10 -4.00
N ALA A 140 3.87 -14.13 -3.28
CA ALA A 140 3.04 -14.80 -2.30
C ALA A 140 2.96 -13.95 -1.02
N GLN A 141 1.79 -13.94 -0.40
CA GLN A 141 1.51 -13.11 0.77
C GLN A 141 0.84 -13.93 1.88
N GLN A 142 1.27 -13.69 3.11
CA GLN A 142 0.54 -14.09 4.31
C GLN A 142 0.12 -12.84 5.05
N ALA A 143 -1.15 -12.75 5.41
CA ALA A 143 -1.70 -11.57 6.07
C ALA A 143 -2.60 -11.96 7.25
N LEU A 144 -2.66 -11.05 8.22
CA LEU A 144 -3.74 -10.94 9.19
C LEU A 144 -4.47 -9.65 8.87
N GLU A 145 -5.77 -9.74 8.59
CA GLU A 145 -6.55 -8.62 8.08
C GLU A 145 -7.97 -8.60 8.68
N GLN A 146 -8.56 -7.41 8.75
CA GLN A 146 -9.95 -7.18 9.14
C GLN A 146 -10.60 -6.38 8.01
N GLU A 147 -11.79 -6.79 7.59
CA GLU A 147 -12.59 -6.04 6.62
C GLU A 147 -13.42 -4.98 7.35
N ALA A 148 -13.54 -3.79 6.77
CA ALA A 148 -14.47 -2.75 7.24
C ALA A 148 -15.76 -2.78 6.41
N SER A 149 -16.88 -2.35 6.99
CA SER A 149 -18.20 -2.35 6.35
C SER A 149 -18.97 -1.05 6.51
#